data_AF-A0A957UI49-F1
#
_entry.id   AF-A0A957UI49-F1
#
_cell.length_a   1.000
_cell.length_b   1.000
_cell.length_c   1.000
_cell.angle_alpha   90.00
_cell.angle_beta   90.00
_cell.angle_gamma   90.00
#
_symmetry.space_group_name_H-M   'P 1'
#
loop_
_entity.id
_entity.type
_entity.pdbx_description
1 polymer ?
#
loop_
_entity_poly.entity_id
_entity_poly.type
_entity_poly.pdbx_seq_one_letter_code
_entity_poly.pdbx_strand_id
1 'polypeptide(L)'
;MYTKLEPVTLRGGETVEAGIVTGPDAEWAPRLVSLLQHKGRLWNWQNASVLEHDLGIDVNFYILHRNGIPFSNIMTSTYKGVGLFGHVWTNADDRQQGASSTLMARQMT
;
A
#
# COMPACT_ATOMS: atom_id res chain seq x y z
N MET A 1 -5.74 -10.40 1.74
CA MET A 1 -6.77 -10.39 0.68
C MET A 1 -6.64 -9.12 -0.14
N TYR A 2 -6.65 -9.22 -1.48
CA TYR A 2 -6.70 -8.05 -2.36
C TYR A 2 -8.14 -7.69 -2.78
N THR A 3 -8.48 -6.41 -2.63
CA THR A 3 -9.73 -5.81 -3.09
C THR A 3 -9.42 -4.78 -4.17
N LYS A 4 -9.95 -5.00 -5.37
CA LYS A 4 -9.82 -4.05 -6.48
C LYS A 4 -10.65 -2.79 -6.21
N LEU A 5 -10.08 -1.63 -6.53
CA LEU A 5 -10.76 -0.33 -6.51
C LEU A 5 -10.89 0.23 -7.92
N GLU A 6 -11.64 1.33 -8.04
CA GLU A 6 -11.70 2.11 -9.28
C GLU A 6 -10.30 2.59 -9.70
N PRO A 7 -9.91 2.37 -10.97
CA PRO A 7 -8.64 2.83 -11.54
C PRO A 7 -8.41 4.33 -11.35
N VAL A 8 -7.16 4.73 -11.53
CA VAL A 8 -6.69 6.09 -11.29
C VAL A 8 -6.02 6.62 -12.53
N THR A 9 -6.49 7.75 -13.03
CA THR A 9 -5.74 8.54 -14.02
C THR A 9 -4.77 9.48 -13.29
N LEU A 10 -3.48 9.26 -13.53
CA LEU A 10 -2.40 10.13 -13.05
C LEU A 10 -2.39 11.45 -13.82
N ARG A 11 -1.69 12.46 -13.28
CA ARG A 11 -1.57 13.78 -13.92
C ARG A 11 -1.03 13.71 -15.36
N GLY A 12 -0.11 12.79 -15.63
CA GLY A 12 0.42 12.54 -16.98
C GLY A 12 -0.55 11.86 -17.96
N GLY A 13 -1.79 11.57 -17.55
CA GLY A 13 -2.82 10.92 -18.38
C GLY A 13 -2.78 9.39 -18.36
N GLU A 14 -1.75 8.78 -17.79
CA GLU A 14 -1.69 7.33 -17.60
C GLU A 14 -2.77 6.85 -16.63
N THR A 15 -3.49 5.77 -16.99
CA THR A 15 -4.43 5.12 -16.08
C THR A 15 -3.79 3.87 -15.47
N VAL A 16 -3.79 3.80 -14.14
CA VAL A 16 -3.21 2.72 -13.35
C VAL A 16 -4.26 2.03 -12.49
N GLU A 17 -3.95 0.81 -12.06
CA GLU A 17 -4.82 0.03 -11.18
C GLU A 17 -4.67 0.49 -9.72
N ALA A 18 -5.78 0.47 -9.00
CA ALA A 18 -5.83 0.77 -7.57
C ALA A 18 -6.44 -0.41 -6.81
N GLY A 19 -5.97 -0.63 -5.58
CA GLY A 19 -6.51 -1.69 -4.74
C GLY A 19 -6.12 -1.56 -3.27
N ILE A 20 -6.73 -2.40 -2.44
CA ILE A 20 -6.42 -2.56 -1.03
C ILE A 20 -5.92 -3.98 -0.82
N VAL A 21 -4.75 -4.15 -0.21
CA VAL A 21 -4.30 -5.43 0.31
C VAL A 21 -4.51 -5.42 1.82
N THR A 22 -5.42 -6.25 2.31
CA THR A 22 -5.63 -6.46 3.74
C THR A 22 -4.74 -7.61 4.22
N GLY A 23 -3.89 -7.35 5.21
CA GLY A 23 -3.00 -8.35 5.78
C GLY A 23 -3.73 -9.34 6.71
N PRO A 24 -3.24 -10.59 6.84
CA PRO A 24 -2.16 -11.20 6.06
C PRO A 24 -2.56 -11.52 4.60
N ASP A 25 -1.61 -11.44 3.68
CA ASP A 25 -1.77 -11.77 2.26
C ASP A 25 -0.46 -12.32 1.66
N ALA A 26 -0.34 -13.65 1.60
CA ALA A 26 0.86 -14.32 1.11
C ALA A 26 1.14 -14.08 -0.38
N GLU A 27 0.13 -13.74 -1.19
CA GLU A 27 0.31 -13.49 -2.62
C GLU A 27 0.95 -12.12 -2.86
N TRP A 28 0.47 -11.11 -2.15
CA TRP A 28 0.95 -9.74 -2.27
C TRP A 28 2.18 -9.43 -1.41
N ALA A 29 2.47 -10.23 -0.39
CA ALA A 29 3.59 -10.02 0.53
C ALA A 29 4.91 -9.75 -0.20
N PRO A 30 5.37 -10.58 -1.17
CA PRO A 30 6.65 -10.37 -1.83
C PRO A 30 6.72 -9.01 -2.57
N ARG A 31 5.59 -8.58 -3.15
CA ARG A 31 5.51 -7.35 -3.96
C ARG A 31 5.58 -6.10 -3.08
N LEU A 32 4.85 -6.10 -1.96
CA LEU A 32 4.79 -4.99 -1.02
C LEU A 32 6.07 -4.86 -0.18
N VAL A 33 6.63 -5.99 0.27
CA VAL A 33 7.93 -6.02 0.96
C VAL A 33 9.02 -5.44 0.04
N SER A 34 9.02 -5.82 -1.25
CA SER A 34 9.96 -5.27 -2.22
C SER A 34 9.80 -3.76 -2.44
N LEU A 35 8.58 -3.24 -2.50
CA LEU A 35 8.32 -1.79 -2.62
C LEU A 35 8.80 -1.01 -1.38
N LEU A 36 8.58 -1.55 -0.19
CA LEU A 36 8.77 -0.84 1.09
C LEU A 36 10.14 -1.07 1.75
N GLN A 37 11.01 -1.90 1.16
CA GLN A 37 12.33 -2.23 1.71
C GLN A 37 13.31 -1.04 1.81
N HIS A 38 13.03 0.07 1.14
CA HIS A 38 13.93 1.23 1.01
C HIS A 38 14.30 1.90 2.35
N LYS A 39 13.55 1.65 3.44
CA LYS A 39 13.87 2.15 4.80
C LYS A 39 14.77 1.21 5.60
N GLY A 40 15.20 0.10 5.02
CA GLY A 40 16.07 -0.88 5.66
C GLY A 40 15.34 -1.94 6.48
N ARG A 41 16.13 -2.81 7.12
CA ARG A 41 15.68 -4.11 7.63
C ARG A 41 14.54 -4.01 8.66
N LEU A 42 14.62 -3.06 9.60
CA LEU A 42 13.65 -2.98 10.70
C LEU A 42 12.24 -2.62 10.20
N TRP A 43 12.14 -1.61 9.34
CA TRP A 43 10.85 -1.22 8.74
C TRP A 43 10.30 -2.31 7.83
N ASN A 44 11.18 -2.97 7.08
CA ASN A 44 10.75 -4.04 6.19
C ASN A 44 10.25 -5.28 6.95
N TRP A 45 10.88 -5.61 8.08
CA TRP A 45 10.44 -6.68 8.97
C TRP A 45 9.01 -6.45 9.49
N GLN A 46 8.67 -5.22 9.88
CA GLN A 46 7.30 -4.90 10.32
C GLN A 46 6.29 -5.16 9.19
N ASN A 47 6.57 -4.66 7.97
CA ASN A 47 5.68 -4.86 6.82
C ASN A 47 5.51 -6.35 6.49
N ALA A 48 6.61 -7.12 6.50
CA ALA A 48 6.56 -8.56 6.28
C ALA A 48 5.71 -9.25 7.35
N SER A 49 5.90 -8.91 8.63
CA SER A 49 5.19 -9.54 9.74
C SER A 49 3.66 -9.41 9.62
N VAL A 50 3.15 -8.23 9.25
CA VAL A 50 1.70 -8.01 9.09
C VAL A 50 1.12 -8.57 7.79
N LEU A 51 1.98 -8.87 6.80
CA LEU A 51 1.59 -9.50 5.55
C LEU A 51 1.65 -11.03 5.63
N GLU A 52 2.47 -11.58 6.51
CA GLU A 52 2.70 -13.02 6.66
C GLU A 52 1.91 -13.64 7.83
N HIS A 53 1.58 -12.84 8.85
CA HIS A 53 0.97 -13.32 10.08
C HIS A 53 -0.26 -12.49 10.45
N ASP A 54 -1.27 -13.17 11.00
CA ASP A 54 -2.33 -12.51 11.74
C ASP A 54 -1.82 -12.16 13.14
N LEU A 55 -1.71 -10.85 13.41
CA LEU A 55 -1.22 -10.31 14.68
C LEU A 55 -2.34 -9.67 15.51
N GLY A 56 -3.61 -9.87 15.12
CA GLY A 56 -4.76 -9.25 15.79
C GLY A 56 -4.85 -7.74 15.58
N ILE A 57 -4.27 -7.24 14.49
CA ILE A 57 -4.33 -5.84 14.06
C ILE A 57 -4.87 -5.78 12.63
N ASP A 58 -5.79 -4.85 12.37
CA ASP A 58 -6.32 -4.68 11.02
C ASP A 58 -5.34 -3.82 10.23
N VAL A 59 -4.77 -4.38 9.16
CA VAL A 59 -3.78 -3.70 8.32
C VAL A 59 -4.24 -3.65 6.88
N ASN A 60 -4.30 -2.44 6.33
CA ASN A 60 -4.62 -2.20 4.92
C ASN A 60 -3.48 -1.47 4.22
N PHE A 61 -3.06 -2.02 3.09
CA PHE A 61 -2.13 -1.39 2.14
C PHE A 61 -2.92 -0.90 0.93
N TYR A 62 -3.13 0.41 0.85
CA TYR A 62 -3.73 1.07 -0.30
C TYR A 62 -2.65 1.30 -1.35
N ILE A 63 -2.83 0.70 -2.52
CA ILE A 63 -1.76 0.65 -3.52
C ILE A 63 -2.22 1.13 -4.89
N LEU A 64 -1.26 1.70 -5.62
CA LEU A 64 -1.32 1.78 -7.08
C LEU A 64 -0.31 0.82 -7.68
N HIS A 65 -0.72 0.10 -8.72
CA HIS A 65 0.14 -0.86 -9.40
C HIS A 65 -0.06 -0.85 -10.92
N ARG A 66 0.97 -1.33 -11.62
CA ARG A 66 0.93 -1.65 -13.04
C ARG A 66 1.13 -3.15 -13.19
N ASN A 67 0.12 -3.87 -13.68
CA ASN A 67 0.18 -5.32 -13.88
C ASN A 67 0.63 -6.08 -12.62
N GLY A 68 0.04 -5.73 -11.47
CA GLY A 68 0.38 -6.30 -10.17
C GLY A 68 1.69 -5.79 -9.53
N ILE A 69 2.49 -4.96 -10.20
CA ILE A 69 3.73 -4.40 -9.63
C ILE A 69 3.41 -3.06 -8.94
N PRO A 70 3.46 -2.99 -7.60
CA PRO A 70 3.09 -1.78 -6.88
C PRO A 70 4.20 -0.72 -6.98
N PHE A 71 3.81 0.54 -7.13
CA PHE A 71 4.73 1.67 -7.20
C PHE A 71 4.38 2.80 -6.22
N SER A 72 3.18 2.75 -5.63
CA SER A 72 2.73 3.69 -4.60
C SER A 72 1.95 2.95 -3.52
N ASN A 73 2.11 3.38 -2.28
CA ASN A 73 1.52 2.77 -1.10
C ASN A 73 1.13 3.82 -0.05
N ILE A 74 0.02 3.58 0.62
CA ILE A 74 -0.34 4.11 1.94
C ILE A 74 -0.75 2.94 2.82
N MET A 75 -0.28 2.89 4.07
CA MET A 75 -0.68 1.88 5.03
C MET A 75 -1.50 2.48 6.16
N THR A 76 -2.57 1.79 6.54
CA THR A 76 -3.21 1.97 7.84
C THR A 76 -3.08 0.70 8.67
N SER A 77 -2.84 0.85 9.97
CA SER A 77 -2.88 -0.25 10.93
C SER A 77 -3.71 0.17 12.15
N THR A 78 -4.79 -0.54 12.44
CA THR A 78 -5.71 -0.21 13.53
C THR A 78 -5.81 -1.32 14.56
N TYR A 79 -5.92 -0.92 15.82
CA TYR A 79 -6.18 -1.81 16.95
C TYR A 79 -7.08 -1.11 17.96
N LYS A 80 -8.24 -1.72 18.25
CA LYS A 80 -9.18 -1.25 19.28
C LYS A 80 -9.52 0.25 19.18
N GLY A 81 -9.79 0.73 17.97
CA GLY A 81 -10.19 2.12 17.71
C GLY A 81 -9.04 3.13 17.61
N VAL A 82 -7.78 2.71 17.75
CA VAL A 82 -6.60 3.55 17.51
C VAL A 82 -5.93 3.12 16.22
N GLY A 83 -5.57 4.09 15.37
CA GLY A 83 -4.95 3.84 14.07
C GLY A 83 -3.62 4.54 13.90
N LEU A 84 -2.67 3.85 13.28
CA LEU A 84 -1.50 4.47 12.68
C LEU A 84 -1.72 4.61 11.19
N PHE A 85 -1.43 5.81 10.71
CA PHE A 85 -1.30 6.13 9.30
C PHE A 85 0.18 6.22 8.98
N GLY A 86 0.66 5.45 8.00
CA GLY A 86 2.09 5.34 7.78
C GLY A 86 2.47 4.69 6.45
N HIS A 87 3.77 4.43 6.33
CA HIS A 87 4.39 3.80 5.15
C HIS A 87 3.97 4.44 3.81
N VAL A 88 3.72 5.75 3.83
CA VAL A 88 3.45 6.53 2.63
C VAL A 88 4.70 6.53 1.75
N TRP A 89 4.59 5.95 0.58
CA TRP A 89 5.70 5.85 -0.36
C TRP A 89 5.21 5.84 -1.79
N THR A 90 5.97 6.49 -2.66
CA THR A 90 5.85 6.42 -4.12
C THR A 90 7.26 6.34 -4.70
N ASN A 91 7.47 5.43 -5.65
CA ASN A 91 8.71 5.31 -6.41
C ASN A 91 9.14 6.67 -6.96
N ALA A 92 10.45 6.93 -6.98
CA ALA A 92 10.99 8.25 -7.30
C ALA A 92 10.50 8.77 -8.66
N ASP A 93 10.48 7.90 -9.67
CA ASP A 93 10.09 8.22 -11.05
C ASP A 93 8.58 8.50 -11.21
N ASP A 94 7.76 8.02 -10.27
CA ASP A 94 6.30 8.17 -10.28
C ASP A 94 5.80 9.35 -9.41
N ARG A 95 6.71 10.11 -8.80
CA ARG A 95 6.36 11.24 -7.92
C ARG A 95 5.80 12.41 -8.71
N GLN A 96 5.09 13.29 -8.00
CA GLN A 96 4.44 14.49 -8.55
C GLN A 96 3.33 14.24 -9.59
N GLN A 97 2.92 12.97 -9.74
CA GLN A 97 1.82 12.56 -10.64
C GLN A 97 0.46 12.41 -9.94
N GLY A 98 0.37 12.74 -8.65
CA GLY A 98 -0.87 12.68 -7.86
C GLY A 98 -1.14 11.35 -7.16
N ALA A 99 -0.26 10.34 -7.30
CA ALA A 99 -0.45 9.00 -6.73
C ALA A 99 -0.83 9.00 -5.24
N SER A 100 -0.03 9.65 -4.39
CA SER A 100 -0.28 9.69 -2.94
C SER A 100 -1.57 10.46 -2.57
N SER A 101 -1.88 11.55 -3.27
CA SER A 101 -3.13 12.31 -3.04
C SER A 101 -4.37 11.46 -3.36
N THR A 102 -4.29 10.70 -4.45
CA THR A 102 -5.34 9.78 -4.86
C THR A 102 -5.57 8.65 -3.86
N LEU A 103 -4.49 8.03 -3.37
CA LEU A 103 -4.57 6.99 -2.34
C LEU A 103 -5.13 7.56 -1.03
N MET A 104 -4.73 8.78 -0.65
CA MET A 104 -5.23 9.46 0.54
C MET A 104 -6.75 9.62 0.51
N ALA A 105 -7.33 10.00 -0.64
CA ALA A 105 -8.78 10.15 -0.77
C ALA A 105 -9.54 8.81 -0.64
N ARG A 106 -8.87 7.69 -0.90
CA ARG A 106 -9.46 6.33 -0.90
C ARG A 106 -9.43 5.64 0.46
N GLN A 107 -8.71 6.17 1.45
CA GLN A 107 -8.67 5.60 2.81
C GLN A 107 -9.72 6.20 3.76
N MET A 108 -10.54 7.16 3.29
CA MET A 108 -11.51 7.91 4.12
C MET A 108 -12.97 7.51 3.85
N THR A 109 -13.19 6.37 3.21
CA THR A 109 -14.51 5.80 2.90
C THR A 109 -14.83 4.63 3.81
#